data_AF-A0A3P8IFW1-F1
#
_entry.id   AF-A0A3P8IFW1-F1
#
_cell.length_a   1.000
_cell.length_b   1.000
_cell.length_c   1.000
_cell.angle_alpha   90.00
_cell.angle_beta   90.00
_cell.angle_gamma   90.00
#
_symmetry.space_group_name_H-M   'P 1'
#
loop_
_entity.id
_entity.type
_entity.pdbx_description
1 polymer ?
#
loop_
_entity_poly.entity_id
_entity_poly.type
_entity_poly.pdbx_seq_one_letter_code
_entity_poly.pdbx_strand_id
1 'polypeptide(L)'
;MTLEQSGKWPDELMSFTHMKRLMVIRIHELLSPLGIPSHVTANNMLDIFLDGLVFRVSVAQPRELRLLQKTAMISSALPVLRMPGSKSKASVASSTDTPLVDTPASLAWTRLNRSMPAVCGMLAAVARSEAHVFPVACRLAKRWLSAHGFPVVLCPFEAELDGVRDLNGDVAVQSKRDGNGLVTHRHQASTNSPNPADCAYRLTEIAVELLVLYAAGFSTPVAQRSEISDGMSNWESVRVASGSPVAAFLRFLRLLATHDWEQRPLLIDLNEGFADVQKRRAALTCFETGRERLPAMVLCTPLDPSGSEWTTLGPTRAGLCVLQQLAAHSRALLRAMLVAGAKFRELKNVFRPTLRNMDLLMTLKPEIIEVHGAESIDYDAGQTGYAGGFQTTTTKPIFSGQEAEDALPTEIPPPGARFWPSSYCYDPLQWVARLVQVHLSRYFEVFWDRHGGNWIGLRRRPTVIDSEHEGAKRIFARDVLDGLVVHKPSADGSQMVVTHKLPRLVRLLPDWVSGLVERVEDLSATTSPENNQKNKVKKKRMVELQRGT
;
A
#
# COMPACT_ATOMS: atom_id res chain seq x y z
N MET A 1 -4.35 -3.42 -22.43
CA MET A 1 -4.61 -3.78 -23.83
C MET A 1 -3.64 -4.89 -24.24
N THR A 2 -4.13 -6.04 -24.70
CA THR A 2 -3.27 -7.15 -25.14
C THR A 2 -3.15 -7.13 -26.66
N LEU A 3 -1.92 -7.19 -27.17
CA LEU A 3 -1.67 -7.22 -28.61
C LEU A 3 -1.66 -8.64 -29.15
N GLU A 4 -2.00 -8.78 -30.43
CA GLU A 4 -1.89 -10.03 -31.16
C GLU A 4 -0.45 -10.53 -31.26
N GLN A 5 -0.29 -11.84 -31.49
CA GLN A 5 1.01 -12.43 -31.68
C GLN A 5 1.63 -11.99 -33.00
N SER A 6 2.88 -11.53 -32.95
CA SER A 6 3.64 -11.15 -34.14
C SER A 6 5.08 -11.61 -34.00
N GLY A 7 5.65 -12.13 -35.09
CA GLY A 7 7.06 -12.52 -35.15
C GLY A 7 8.02 -11.32 -35.16
N LYS A 8 7.53 -10.12 -35.51
CA LYS A 8 8.34 -8.90 -35.72
C LYS A 8 8.86 -8.25 -34.44
N TRP A 9 8.47 -8.75 -33.26
CA TRP A 9 8.97 -8.24 -31.99
C TRP A 9 10.44 -8.64 -31.77
N PRO A 10 11.29 -7.74 -31.24
CA PRO A 10 12.69 -8.05 -30.91
C PRO A 10 12.85 -9.21 -29.93
N ASP A 11 14.02 -9.85 -29.99
CA ASP A 11 14.42 -10.94 -29.09
C ASP A 11 15.15 -10.48 -27.82
N GLU A 12 15.55 -9.21 -27.76
CA GLU A 12 16.23 -8.62 -26.61
C GLU A 12 15.28 -7.73 -25.82
N LEU A 13 15.32 -7.81 -24.49
CA LEU A 13 14.40 -7.09 -23.59
C LEU A 13 14.44 -5.56 -23.77
N MET A 14 15.62 -4.96 -23.90
CA MET A 14 15.75 -3.49 -24.08
C MET A 14 15.15 -3.05 -25.41
N SER A 15 15.52 -3.72 -26.50
CA SER A 15 14.97 -3.48 -27.83
C SER A 15 13.45 -3.68 -27.87
N PHE A 16 12.94 -4.71 -27.20
CA PHE A 16 11.50 -4.96 -27.04
C PHE A 16 10.81 -3.80 -26.29
N THR A 17 11.41 -3.33 -25.20
CA THR A 17 10.88 -2.23 -24.39
C THR A 17 10.83 -0.92 -25.17
N HIS A 18 11.87 -0.62 -25.98
CA HIS A 18 11.87 0.52 -26.89
C HIS A 18 10.79 0.42 -27.97
N MET A 19 10.57 -0.77 -28.55
CA MET A 19 9.49 -0.97 -29.52
C MET A 19 8.10 -0.77 -28.89
N LYS A 20 7.90 -1.25 -27.67
CA LYS A 20 6.68 -1.03 -26.89
C LYS A 20 6.46 0.46 -26.62
N ARG A 21 7.51 1.18 -26.22
CA ARG A 21 7.49 2.64 -26.04
C ARG A 21 7.12 3.39 -27.31
N LEU A 22 7.75 3.02 -28.44
CA LEU A 22 7.46 3.62 -29.75
C LEU A 22 5.99 3.43 -30.13
N MET A 23 5.42 2.25 -29.86
CA MET A 23 4.00 2.00 -30.12
C MET A 23 3.10 2.88 -29.27
N VAL A 24 3.41 3.05 -27.98
CA VAL A 24 2.67 3.96 -27.08
C VAL A 24 2.77 5.41 -27.55
N ILE A 25 3.96 5.87 -27.94
CA ILE A 25 4.17 7.20 -28.54
C ILE A 25 3.32 7.34 -29.82
N ARG A 26 3.27 6.30 -30.66
CA ARG A 26 2.47 6.34 -31.88
C ARG A 26 0.97 6.45 -31.60
N ILE A 27 0.47 5.79 -30.55
CA ILE A 27 -0.92 5.95 -30.12
C ILE A 27 -1.17 7.39 -29.67
N HIS A 28 -0.28 7.97 -28.85
CA HIS A 28 -0.35 9.39 -28.46
C HIS A 28 -0.38 10.33 -29.67
N GLU A 29 0.48 10.13 -30.67
CA GLU A 29 0.50 10.92 -31.91
C GLU A 29 -0.80 10.80 -32.71
N LEU A 30 -1.49 9.66 -32.66
CA LEU A 30 -2.77 9.44 -33.34
C LEU A 30 -3.96 10.04 -32.58
N LEU A 31 -3.85 10.21 -31.25
CA LEU A 31 -4.85 10.86 -30.41
C LEU A 31 -4.80 12.39 -30.51
N SER A 32 -3.61 12.96 -30.70
CA SER A 32 -3.38 14.40 -30.84
C SER A 32 -4.24 15.10 -31.92
N PRO A 33 -4.34 14.60 -33.18
CA PRO A 33 -5.21 15.20 -34.19
C PRO A 33 -6.70 14.96 -33.93
N LEU A 34 -7.06 14.06 -33.01
CA LEU A 34 -8.44 13.92 -32.54
C LEU A 34 -8.76 14.90 -31.41
N GLY A 35 -7.76 15.66 -30.95
CA GLY A 35 -7.91 16.55 -29.82
C GLY A 35 -7.93 15.82 -28.47
N ILE A 36 -7.58 14.53 -28.40
CA ILE A 36 -7.66 13.78 -27.14
C ILE A 36 -6.35 13.96 -26.35
N PRO A 37 -6.38 14.62 -25.18
CA PRO A 37 -5.21 14.78 -24.34
C PRO A 37 -4.65 13.43 -23.91
N SER A 38 -3.35 13.23 -24.11
CA SER A 38 -2.67 12.01 -23.67
C SER A 38 -1.21 12.28 -23.29
N HIS A 39 -0.66 11.46 -22.40
CA HIS A 39 0.70 11.57 -21.89
C HIS A 39 1.36 10.19 -21.79
N VAL A 40 2.60 10.09 -22.25
CA VAL A 40 3.38 8.85 -22.16
C VAL A 40 4.14 8.83 -20.84
N THR A 41 3.90 7.83 -20.00
CA THR A 41 4.54 7.70 -18.68
C THR A 41 5.95 7.12 -18.76
N ALA A 42 6.71 7.22 -17.66
CA ALA A 42 8.06 6.65 -17.57
C ALA A 42 8.07 5.11 -17.72
N ASN A 43 6.98 4.44 -17.32
CA ASN A 43 6.82 2.98 -17.34
C ASN A 43 6.26 2.44 -18.67
N ASN A 44 6.35 3.21 -19.76
CA ASN A 44 5.82 2.85 -21.08
C ASN A 44 4.30 2.56 -21.07
N MET A 45 3.55 3.33 -20.28
CA MET A 45 2.08 3.34 -20.33
C MET A 45 1.59 4.64 -20.96
N LEU A 46 0.33 4.64 -21.37
CA LEU A 46 -0.33 5.79 -21.94
C LEU A 46 -1.46 6.26 -21.03
N ASP A 47 -1.35 7.48 -20.59
CA ASP A 47 -2.40 8.16 -19.86
C ASP A 47 -3.27 8.93 -20.84
N ILE A 48 -4.58 8.74 -20.78
CA ILE A 48 -5.57 9.37 -21.67
C ILE A 48 -6.61 10.08 -20.82
N PHE A 49 -6.84 11.37 -21.08
CA PHE A 49 -7.90 12.13 -20.45
C PHE A 49 -9.10 12.24 -21.39
N LEU A 50 -10.27 11.83 -20.92
CA LEU A 50 -11.52 11.81 -21.68
C LEU A 50 -12.70 12.06 -20.73
N ASP A 51 -13.52 13.06 -21.02
CA ASP A 51 -14.75 13.40 -20.28
C ASP A 51 -14.55 13.55 -18.76
N GLY A 52 -13.44 14.18 -18.35
CA GLY A 52 -13.10 14.35 -16.93
C GLY A 52 -12.56 13.08 -16.25
N LEU A 53 -12.44 11.98 -16.99
CA LEU A 53 -11.87 10.73 -16.52
C LEU A 53 -10.47 10.52 -17.08
N VAL A 54 -9.67 9.78 -16.31
CA VAL A 54 -8.30 9.45 -16.65
C VAL A 54 -8.16 7.95 -16.79
N PHE A 55 -7.68 7.52 -17.95
CA PHE A 55 -7.44 6.12 -18.25
C PHE A 55 -5.94 5.89 -18.43
N ARG A 56 -5.37 5.04 -17.57
CA ARG A 56 -4.01 4.53 -17.76
C ARG A 56 -4.05 3.23 -18.55
N VAL A 57 -3.48 3.24 -19.74
CA VAL A 57 -3.44 2.11 -20.68
C VAL A 57 -2.05 1.49 -20.67
N SER A 58 -1.98 0.24 -20.20
CA SER A 58 -0.79 -0.61 -20.36
C SER A 58 -0.94 -1.52 -21.58
N VAL A 59 0.12 -1.61 -22.37
CA VAL A 59 0.22 -2.52 -23.52
C VAL A 59 0.86 -3.82 -23.06
N ALA A 60 0.20 -4.95 -23.28
CA ALA A 60 0.67 -6.27 -22.90
C ALA A 60 0.95 -7.10 -24.15
N GLN A 61 2.12 -7.73 -24.22
CA GLN A 61 2.46 -8.64 -25.30
C GLN A 61 3.12 -9.91 -24.70
N PRO A 62 2.61 -11.13 -24.99
CA PRO A 62 3.03 -12.36 -24.27
C PRO A 62 4.51 -12.77 -24.38
N ARG A 63 5.23 -12.32 -25.40
CA ARG A 63 6.69 -12.54 -25.56
C ARG A 63 7.48 -11.76 -24.49
N GLU A 64 6.98 -10.61 -24.02
CA GLU A 64 7.58 -9.84 -22.92
C GLU A 64 7.82 -10.71 -21.69
N LEU A 65 6.80 -11.50 -21.31
CA LEU A 65 6.91 -12.42 -20.17
C LEU A 65 8.05 -13.42 -20.34
N ARG A 66 8.19 -14.00 -21.55
CA ARG A 66 9.28 -14.96 -21.85
C ARG A 66 10.65 -14.30 -21.81
N LEU A 67 10.76 -13.06 -22.27
CA LEU A 67 12.02 -12.30 -22.20
C LEU A 67 12.40 -12.01 -20.75
N LEU A 68 11.43 -11.59 -19.92
CA LEU A 68 11.63 -11.34 -18.49
C LEU A 68 12.05 -12.59 -17.71
N GLN A 69 11.54 -13.76 -18.08
CA GLN A 69 11.95 -15.05 -17.48
C GLN A 69 13.36 -15.47 -17.92
N LYS A 70 13.76 -15.16 -19.17
CA LYS A 70 15.13 -15.45 -19.68
C LYS A 70 16.20 -14.59 -19.00
N THR A 71 15.89 -13.36 -18.60
CA THR A 71 16.88 -12.44 -18.01
C THR A 71 17.48 -12.95 -16.69
N ALA A 72 16.73 -13.72 -15.89
CA ALA A 72 17.28 -14.34 -14.67
C ALA A 72 18.41 -15.33 -14.95
N MET A 73 18.35 -16.06 -16.07
CA MET A 73 19.37 -17.05 -16.42
C MET A 73 20.73 -16.39 -16.66
N ILE A 74 20.75 -15.26 -17.38
CA ILE A 74 21.98 -14.52 -17.71
C ILE A 74 22.60 -13.93 -16.43
N SER A 75 21.79 -13.42 -15.51
CA SER A 75 22.28 -12.86 -14.23
C SER A 75 22.87 -13.95 -13.31
N SER A 76 22.29 -15.15 -13.30
CA SER A 76 22.81 -16.30 -12.54
C SER A 76 24.09 -16.93 -13.14
N ALA A 77 24.40 -16.62 -14.41
CA ALA A 77 25.54 -17.15 -15.16
C ALA A 77 26.77 -16.22 -15.16
N LEU A 78 26.73 -15.06 -14.50
CA LEU A 78 27.92 -14.23 -14.30
C LEU A 78 28.92 -14.98 -13.40
N PRO A 79 30.11 -15.36 -13.90
CA PRO A 79 31.07 -16.07 -13.11
C PRO A 79 31.62 -15.15 -12.02
N VAL A 80 31.56 -15.61 -10.76
CA VAL A 80 32.49 -15.16 -9.71
C VAL A 80 33.88 -15.15 -10.32
N LEU A 81 34.56 -14.00 -10.29
CA LEU A 81 35.92 -13.80 -10.81
C LEU A 81 36.83 -14.97 -10.40
N ARG A 82 36.99 -15.94 -11.30
CA ARG A 82 37.93 -17.05 -11.14
C ARG A 82 39.24 -16.56 -11.74
N MET A 83 40.27 -16.52 -10.90
CA MET A 83 41.62 -16.08 -11.26
C MET A 83 42.13 -16.78 -12.54
N PRO A 84 42.96 -16.11 -13.36
CA PRO A 84 43.27 -16.56 -14.70
C PRO A 84 44.25 -17.72 -14.67
N GLY A 85 43.84 -18.88 -15.18
CA GLY A 85 44.74 -20.04 -15.28
C GLY A 85 44.03 -21.37 -15.52
N SER A 86 43.16 -21.47 -16.53
CA SER A 86 42.68 -22.77 -17.02
C SER A 86 42.00 -22.61 -18.37
N LYS A 87 42.65 -23.10 -19.44
CA LYS A 87 42.06 -23.19 -20.77
C LYS A 87 41.05 -24.35 -20.78
N SER A 88 39.76 -24.05 -20.81
CA SER A 88 38.74 -25.03 -21.20
C SER A 88 37.85 -24.37 -22.25
N LYS A 89 37.88 -24.91 -23.47
CA LYS A 89 36.93 -24.58 -24.54
C LYS A 89 35.59 -25.21 -24.16
N ALA A 90 34.59 -24.39 -23.82
CA ALA A 90 33.20 -24.83 -23.75
C ALA A 90 32.44 -24.18 -24.90
N SER A 91 32.13 -24.98 -25.93
CA SER A 91 31.21 -24.65 -27.00
C SER A 91 29.80 -24.53 -26.42
N VAL A 92 29.17 -23.36 -26.56
CA VAL A 92 27.76 -23.16 -26.23
C VAL A 92 26.93 -23.80 -27.34
N ALA A 93 26.53 -25.05 -27.13
CA ALA A 93 25.49 -25.69 -27.92
C ALA A 93 24.11 -25.20 -27.40
N SER A 94 23.29 -24.70 -28.31
CA SER A 94 21.92 -24.27 -28.10
C SER A 94 21.00 -25.50 -27.93
N SER A 95 20.84 -25.97 -26.70
CA SER A 95 19.78 -26.92 -26.34
C SER A 95 18.50 -26.18 -25.97
N THR A 96 17.39 -26.60 -26.57
CA THR A 96 16.11 -25.90 -26.64
C THR A 96 15.18 -26.05 -25.43
N ASP A 97 15.57 -26.74 -24.36
CA ASP A 97 14.71 -26.96 -23.19
C ASP A 97 15.44 -26.63 -21.88
N THR A 98 15.50 -25.35 -21.55
CA THR A 98 15.89 -24.87 -20.22
C THR A 98 14.67 -24.32 -19.49
N PRO A 99 14.42 -24.69 -18.22
CA PRO A 99 13.17 -24.36 -17.53
C PRO A 99 13.09 -22.86 -17.25
N LEU A 100 12.05 -22.19 -17.76
CA LEU A 100 11.77 -20.78 -17.51
C LEU A 100 11.63 -20.52 -16.00
N VAL A 101 12.39 -19.56 -15.48
CA VAL A 101 12.37 -19.20 -14.06
C VAL A 101 11.60 -17.89 -13.89
N ASP A 102 10.67 -17.85 -12.93
CA ASP A 102 9.96 -16.62 -12.61
C ASP A 102 10.89 -15.61 -11.94
N THR A 103 10.94 -14.43 -12.52
CA THR A 103 11.67 -13.27 -12.00
C THR A 103 10.70 -12.31 -11.32
N PRO A 104 11.20 -11.45 -10.43
CA PRO A 104 10.47 -10.31 -9.89
C PRO A 104 9.63 -9.57 -10.95
N ALA A 105 10.28 -9.16 -12.05
CA ALA A 105 9.63 -8.46 -13.14
C ALA A 105 8.62 -9.33 -13.92
N SER A 106 8.87 -10.64 -14.09
CA SER A 106 7.91 -11.53 -14.76
C SER A 106 6.66 -11.78 -13.92
N LEU A 107 6.80 -11.82 -12.59
CA LEU A 107 5.69 -11.91 -11.64
C LEU A 107 4.87 -10.61 -11.64
N ALA A 108 5.53 -9.44 -11.60
CA ALA A 108 4.84 -8.16 -11.74
C ALA A 108 4.06 -8.05 -13.05
N TRP A 109 4.67 -8.47 -14.17
CA TRP A 109 4.01 -8.51 -15.48
C TRP A 109 2.80 -9.43 -15.48
N THR A 110 2.92 -10.63 -14.90
CA THR A 110 1.83 -11.62 -14.82
C THR A 110 0.68 -11.09 -13.98
N ARG A 111 0.99 -10.49 -12.83
CA ARG A 111 0.02 -9.86 -11.95
C ARG A 111 -0.76 -8.76 -12.68
N LEU A 112 -0.05 -7.81 -13.31
CA LEU A 112 -0.64 -6.67 -14.00
C LEU A 112 -1.53 -7.10 -15.19
N ASN A 113 -1.03 -8.02 -16.01
CA ASN A 113 -1.63 -8.30 -17.32
C ASN A 113 -2.50 -9.56 -17.37
N ARG A 114 -2.45 -10.43 -16.36
CA ARG A 114 -3.25 -11.67 -16.30
C ARG A 114 -4.09 -11.77 -15.04
N SER A 115 -3.46 -11.73 -13.86
CA SER A 115 -4.16 -11.98 -12.61
C SER A 115 -5.12 -10.84 -12.25
N MET A 116 -4.67 -9.59 -12.37
CA MET A 116 -5.45 -8.40 -12.04
C MET A 116 -6.72 -8.29 -12.90
N PRO A 117 -6.66 -8.37 -14.24
CA PRO A 117 -7.89 -8.33 -15.05
C PRO A 117 -8.85 -9.48 -14.73
N ALA A 118 -8.32 -10.69 -14.47
CA ALA A 118 -9.14 -11.85 -14.16
C ALA A 118 -9.88 -11.71 -12.83
N VAL A 119 -9.18 -11.33 -11.75
CA VAL A 119 -9.81 -11.13 -10.44
C VAL A 119 -10.77 -9.93 -10.45
N CYS A 120 -10.39 -8.81 -11.07
CA CYS A 120 -11.26 -7.64 -11.19
C CYS A 120 -12.53 -7.96 -11.99
N GLY A 121 -12.45 -8.78 -13.04
CA GLY A 121 -13.62 -9.23 -13.79
C GLY A 121 -14.62 -9.99 -12.93
N MET A 122 -14.14 -10.86 -12.03
CA MET A 122 -14.99 -11.61 -11.10
C MET A 122 -15.55 -10.71 -10.00
N LEU A 123 -14.74 -9.83 -9.41
CA LEU A 123 -15.18 -8.85 -8.41
C LEU A 123 -16.22 -7.89 -9.00
N ALA A 124 -16.08 -7.49 -10.27
CA ALA A 124 -17.05 -6.66 -10.97
C ALA A 124 -18.38 -7.39 -11.20
N ALA A 125 -18.39 -8.71 -11.38
CA ALA A 125 -19.62 -9.50 -11.45
C ALA A 125 -20.36 -9.52 -10.10
N VAL A 126 -19.62 -9.66 -9.00
CA VAL A 126 -20.18 -9.55 -7.63
C VAL A 126 -20.67 -8.13 -7.37
N ALA A 127 -19.91 -7.10 -7.76
CA ALA A 127 -20.32 -5.71 -7.64
C ALA A 127 -21.60 -5.38 -8.42
N ARG A 128 -21.88 -6.06 -9.54
CA ARG A 128 -23.12 -5.89 -10.30
C ARG A 128 -24.31 -6.62 -9.66
N SER A 129 -24.10 -7.82 -9.14
CA SER A 129 -25.16 -8.61 -8.48
C SER A 129 -25.52 -8.03 -7.11
N GLU A 130 -24.54 -7.57 -6.34
CA GLU A 130 -24.67 -7.05 -4.98
C GLU A 130 -24.40 -5.53 -4.93
N ALA A 131 -24.94 -4.79 -5.89
CA ALA A 131 -24.59 -3.39 -6.18
C ALA A 131 -24.74 -2.43 -5.00
N HIS A 132 -25.70 -2.67 -4.12
CA HIS A 132 -25.97 -1.79 -2.97
C HIS A 132 -25.16 -2.16 -1.73
N VAL A 133 -24.54 -3.35 -1.68
CA VAL A 133 -23.85 -3.83 -0.48
C VAL A 133 -22.36 -3.96 -0.70
N PHE A 134 -21.94 -4.75 -1.69
CA PHE A 134 -20.54 -5.11 -1.85
C PHE A 134 -19.64 -3.89 -2.12
N PRO A 135 -19.93 -3.02 -3.12
CA PRO A 135 -19.10 -1.83 -3.36
C PRO A 135 -19.06 -0.87 -2.17
N VAL A 136 -20.19 -0.70 -1.46
CA VAL A 136 -20.27 0.20 -0.30
C VAL A 136 -19.45 -0.36 0.86
N ALA A 137 -19.53 -1.66 1.13
CA ALA A 137 -18.74 -2.32 2.17
C ALA A 137 -17.24 -2.27 1.88
N CYS A 138 -16.83 -2.45 0.62
CA CYS A 138 -15.45 -2.27 0.19
C CYS A 138 -14.97 -0.83 0.43
N ARG A 139 -15.77 0.18 0.09
CA ARG A 139 -15.45 1.58 0.38
C ARG A 139 -15.32 1.85 1.88
N LEU A 140 -16.23 1.32 2.71
CA LEU A 140 -16.13 1.44 4.17
C LEU A 140 -14.85 0.80 4.72
N ALA A 141 -14.49 -0.40 4.24
CA ALA A 141 -13.27 -1.10 4.65
C ALA A 141 -12.00 -0.34 4.25
N LYS A 142 -11.90 0.10 2.99
CA LYS A 142 -10.76 0.88 2.49
C LYS A 142 -10.66 2.23 3.20
N ARG A 143 -11.78 2.92 3.41
CA ARG A 143 -11.82 4.21 4.13
C ARG A 143 -11.40 4.05 5.58
N TRP A 144 -11.85 3.00 6.26
CA TRP A 144 -11.45 2.68 7.64
C TRP A 144 -9.95 2.48 7.76
N LEU A 145 -9.35 1.65 6.90
CA LEU A 145 -7.89 1.44 6.88
C LEU A 145 -7.14 2.78 6.69
N SER A 146 -7.51 3.55 5.66
CA SER A 146 -6.88 4.85 5.39
C SER A 146 -7.01 5.82 6.55
N ALA A 147 -8.21 5.93 7.14
CA ALA A 147 -8.48 6.83 8.23
C ALA A 147 -7.64 6.56 9.48
N HIS A 148 -7.28 5.30 9.69
CA HIS A 148 -6.41 4.87 10.78
C HIS A 148 -4.91 5.03 10.47
N GLY A 149 -4.55 5.64 9.34
CA GLY A 149 -3.16 5.85 8.93
C GLY A 149 -2.57 4.72 8.10
N PHE A 150 -3.41 3.80 7.60
CA PHE A 150 -2.99 2.62 6.83
C PHE A 150 -3.57 2.67 5.42
N PRO A 151 -3.13 3.61 4.56
CA PRO A 151 -3.67 3.77 3.23
C PRO A 151 -3.53 2.47 2.42
N VAL A 152 -4.62 2.09 1.77
CA VAL A 152 -4.70 0.90 0.93
C VAL A 152 -3.87 1.11 -0.33
N VAL A 153 -3.05 0.13 -0.68
CA VAL A 153 -2.21 0.12 -1.88
C VAL A 153 -3.11 -0.05 -3.11
N LEU A 154 -3.05 0.90 -4.04
CA LEU A 154 -3.84 0.84 -5.28
C LEU A 154 -3.35 -0.28 -6.20
N CYS A 155 -4.27 -0.82 -7.01
CA CYS A 155 -3.94 -1.76 -8.07
C CYS A 155 -4.26 -1.14 -9.45
N PRO A 156 -3.33 -1.15 -10.43
CA PRO A 156 -2.01 -1.76 -10.36
C PRO A 156 -1.04 -1.01 -9.44
N PHE A 157 -0.03 -1.73 -8.94
CA PHE A 157 0.98 -1.12 -8.10
C PHE A 157 1.79 -0.14 -8.96
N GLU A 158 1.51 1.15 -8.81
CA GLU A 158 2.20 2.20 -9.54
C GLU A 158 2.59 3.29 -8.55
N ALA A 159 3.90 3.42 -8.34
CA ALA A 159 4.50 4.39 -7.43
C ALA A 159 4.06 5.84 -7.70
N GLU A 160 3.80 6.15 -8.98
CA GLU A 160 3.31 7.45 -9.43
C GLU A 160 1.89 7.76 -8.94
N LEU A 161 1.04 6.73 -8.79
CA LEU A 161 -0.38 6.89 -8.50
C LEU A 161 -0.72 6.66 -7.03
N ASP A 162 -0.05 5.70 -6.39
CA ASP A 162 -0.36 5.40 -5.00
C ASP A 162 0.49 6.21 -4.02
N GLY A 163 1.66 6.74 -4.44
CA GLY A 163 2.64 7.44 -3.60
C GLY A 163 3.02 6.68 -2.32
N VAL A 164 2.71 5.40 -2.29
CA VAL A 164 2.82 4.47 -1.16
C VAL A 164 3.97 3.50 -1.43
N ARG A 165 4.41 3.34 -2.68
CA ARG A 165 5.49 2.41 -3.04
C ARG A 165 6.55 3.07 -3.92
N ASP A 166 7.79 2.61 -3.76
CA ASP A 166 8.79 2.61 -4.83
C ASP A 166 9.02 1.12 -5.20
N LEU A 167 8.50 0.69 -6.34
CA LEU A 167 8.59 -0.70 -6.78
C LEU A 167 9.99 -1.03 -7.28
N ASN A 168 10.88 -1.42 -6.37
CA ASN A 168 12.10 -2.19 -6.68
C ASN A 168 12.22 -3.43 -5.76
N GLY A 169 11.12 -3.85 -5.14
CA GLY A 169 11.10 -4.81 -4.03
C GLY A 169 10.32 -6.10 -4.27
N ASP A 170 10.18 -6.58 -5.50
CA ASP A 170 9.80 -7.98 -5.71
C ASP A 170 11.03 -8.85 -5.38
N VAL A 171 11.31 -9.07 -4.10
CA VAL A 171 12.43 -9.94 -3.70
C VAL A 171 11.89 -11.32 -3.34
N ALA A 172 12.19 -12.29 -4.21
CA ALA A 172 12.28 -13.69 -3.82
C ALA A 172 13.42 -13.82 -2.80
N VAL A 173 13.10 -13.78 -1.50
CA VAL A 173 14.10 -14.03 -0.44
C VAL A 173 14.36 -15.53 -0.38
N GLN A 174 15.33 -16.00 -1.17
CA GLN A 174 16.02 -17.24 -0.84
C GLN A 174 17.00 -16.96 0.30
N SER A 175 16.59 -17.25 1.52
CA SER A 175 17.52 -17.38 2.64
C SER A 175 18.39 -18.62 2.39
N LYS A 176 19.63 -18.45 1.90
CA LYS A 176 20.68 -19.44 2.10
C LYS A 176 21.14 -19.33 3.56
N ARG A 177 20.92 -20.39 4.33
CA ARG A 177 21.63 -20.57 5.61
C ARG A 177 23.03 -21.06 5.27
N ASP A 178 24.01 -20.17 5.32
CA ASP A 178 25.40 -20.61 5.44
C ASP A 178 25.64 -20.95 6.93
N GLY A 179 26.30 -22.08 7.19
CA GLY A 179 26.40 -22.75 8.49
C GLY A 179 27.19 -22.03 9.59
N ASN A 180 27.50 -20.75 9.43
CA ASN A 180 28.02 -19.91 10.51
C ASN A 180 26.94 -18.87 10.81
N GLY A 181 26.40 -18.86 12.02
CA GLY A 181 25.27 -18.04 12.48
C GLY A 181 25.43 -16.51 12.44
N LEU A 182 26.14 -15.96 11.46
CA LEU A 182 26.10 -14.55 11.07
C LEU A 182 25.26 -14.39 9.80
N VAL A 183 24.07 -13.81 9.95
CA VAL A 183 23.26 -13.35 8.82
C VAL A 183 24.00 -12.18 8.15
N THR A 184 24.65 -12.43 7.01
CA THR A 184 25.25 -11.37 6.20
C THR A 184 24.19 -10.79 5.27
N HIS A 185 23.51 -9.73 5.72
CA HIS A 185 22.71 -8.89 4.83
C HIS A 185 23.65 -8.12 3.90
N ARG A 186 23.92 -8.63 2.70
CA ARG A 186 24.45 -7.80 1.61
C ARG A 186 23.35 -6.85 1.13
N HIS A 187 23.18 -5.73 1.84
CA HIS A 187 22.48 -4.58 1.31
C HIS A 187 23.34 -3.96 0.20
N GLN A 188 23.12 -4.35 -1.06
CA GLN A 188 23.29 -3.40 -2.15
C GLN A 188 22.12 -2.42 -2.06
N ALA A 189 22.23 -1.45 -1.16
CA ALA A 189 21.30 -0.35 -1.07
C ALA A 189 21.51 0.55 -2.29
N SER A 190 20.72 0.31 -3.35
CA SER A 190 20.25 1.46 -4.12
C SER A 190 19.44 2.31 -3.14
N THR A 191 19.68 3.61 -3.09
CA THR A 191 19.19 4.56 -2.08
C THR A 191 17.67 4.72 -2.02
N ASN A 192 16.89 3.94 -2.79
CA ASN A 192 15.45 4.12 -2.98
C ASN A 192 14.62 2.84 -2.68
N SER A 193 15.13 1.83 -1.96
CA SER A 193 14.28 0.69 -1.60
C SER A 193 13.42 1.00 -0.35
N PRO A 194 12.09 0.85 -0.41
CA PRO A 194 11.22 1.12 0.73
C PRO A 194 11.48 0.13 1.88
N ASN A 195 11.40 0.60 3.12
CA ASN A 195 11.62 -0.24 4.29
C ASN A 195 10.45 -1.23 4.41
N PRO A 196 10.69 -2.55 4.61
CA PRO A 196 9.62 -3.53 4.81
C PRO A 196 8.62 -3.14 5.92
N ALA A 197 9.07 -2.38 6.92
CA ALA A 197 8.22 -1.88 7.99
C ALA A 197 7.27 -0.74 7.55
N ASP A 198 7.51 -0.03 6.45
CA ASP A 198 6.54 0.92 5.88
C ASP A 198 5.30 0.22 5.31
N CYS A 199 5.46 -1.04 4.91
CA CYS A 199 4.35 -1.86 4.44
C CYS A 199 3.74 -2.74 5.55
N ALA A 200 4.17 -2.57 6.81
CA ALA A 200 3.78 -3.45 7.91
C ALA A 200 2.26 -3.61 8.06
N TYR A 201 1.50 -2.56 7.80
CA TYR A 201 0.05 -2.51 8.00
C TYR A 201 -0.75 -2.48 6.69
N ARG A 202 -0.07 -2.46 5.54
CA ARG A 202 -0.71 -2.09 4.27
C ARG A 202 -1.37 -3.30 3.63
N LEU A 203 -2.58 -3.09 3.13
CA LEU A 203 -3.35 -4.04 2.33
C LEU A 203 -3.49 -3.50 0.91
N THR A 204 -3.55 -4.40 -0.07
CA THR A 204 -3.90 -4.03 -1.45
C THR A 204 -5.41 -3.91 -1.60
N GLU A 205 -5.87 -3.14 -2.58
CA GLU A 205 -7.30 -3.00 -2.85
C GLU A 205 -7.97 -4.35 -3.09
N ILE A 206 -7.34 -5.21 -3.90
CA ILE A 206 -7.86 -6.55 -4.20
C ILE A 206 -7.89 -7.41 -2.95
N ALA A 207 -6.86 -7.37 -2.09
CA ALA A 207 -6.90 -8.10 -0.82
C ALA A 207 -8.07 -7.64 0.08
N VAL A 208 -8.31 -6.33 0.19
CA VAL A 208 -9.44 -5.79 0.97
C VAL A 208 -10.78 -6.25 0.37
N GLU A 209 -10.94 -6.19 -0.95
CA GLU A 209 -12.17 -6.62 -1.63
C GLU A 209 -12.43 -8.12 -1.47
N LEU A 210 -11.40 -8.96 -1.58
CA LEU A 210 -11.49 -10.40 -1.34
C LEU A 210 -11.89 -10.71 0.11
N LEU A 211 -11.35 -9.99 1.09
CA LEU A 211 -11.74 -10.11 2.50
C LEU A 211 -13.21 -9.72 2.73
N VAL A 212 -13.66 -8.63 2.12
CA VAL A 212 -15.07 -8.20 2.20
C VAL A 212 -15.99 -9.21 1.54
N LEU A 213 -15.62 -9.71 0.35
CA LEU A 213 -16.36 -10.73 -0.39
C LEU A 213 -16.57 -11.99 0.44
N TYR A 214 -15.49 -12.50 1.07
CA TYR A 214 -15.56 -13.65 1.96
C TYR A 214 -16.39 -13.35 3.22
N ALA A 215 -16.10 -12.25 3.91
CA ALA A 215 -16.73 -11.92 5.19
C ALA A 215 -18.23 -11.65 5.06
N ALA A 216 -18.64 -11.00 3.98
CA ALA A 216 -20.04 -10.68 3.72
C ALA A 216 -20.85 -11.89 3.25
N GLY A 217 -20.20 -12.99 2.84
CA GLY A 217 -20.87 -14.20 2.37
C GLY A 217 -21.22 -14.18 0.89
N PHE A 218 -20.46 -13.45 0.07
CA PHE A 218 -20.66 -13.38 -1.38
C PHE A 218 -19.84 -14.44 -2.16
N SER A 219 -18.91 -15.14 -1.50
CA SER A 219 -18.26 -16.35 -2.03
C SER A 219 -18.97 -17.62 -1.57
N THR A 220 -18.98 -18.65 -2.42
CA THR A 220 -19.35 -20.01 -2.05
C THR A 220 -18.49 -20.53 -0.88
N PRO A 221 -19.09 -21.14 0.15
CA PRO A 221 -18.34 -21.79 1.22
C PRO A 221 -17.48 -22.93 0.66
N VAL A 222 -16.20 -22.97 1.05
CA VAL A 222 -15.29 -24.06 0.69
C VAL A 222 -15.04 -24.91 1.92
N ALA A 223 -15.39 -26.19 1.84
CA ALA A 223 -15.02 -27.17 2.87
C ALA A 223 -13.49 -27.22 3.01
N GLN A 224 -13.01 -27.04 4.24
CA GLN A 224 -11.56 -27.00 4.53
C GLN A 224 -10.93 -28.38 4.71
N ARG A 225 -11.73 -29.46 4.73
CA ARG A 225 -11.25 -30.83 4.83
C ARG A 225 -11.67 -31.64 3.60
N SER A 226 -10.76 -32.50 3.13
CA SER A 226 -11.11 -33.60 2.22
C SER A 226 -11.84 -34.67 3.03
N GLU A 227 -13.13 -34.51 3.28
CA GLU A 227 -13.93 -35.59 3.89
C GLU A 227 -14.65 -36.36 2.78
N ILE A 228 -14.00 -37.44 2.33
CA ILE A 228 -14.70 -38.63 1.86
C ILE A 228 -15.14 -39.35 3.13
N SER A 229 -16.34 -39.06 3.65
CA SER A 229 -17.00 -39.86 4.69
C SER A 229 -18.45 -39.39 4.90
N ASP A 230 -19.37 -40.27 4.52
CA ASP A 230 -20.67 -40.55 5.13
C ASP A 230 -21.69 -39.43 5.45
N GLY A 231 -22.81 -39.55 4.74
CA GLY A 231 -24.20 -39.47 5.21
C GLY A 231 -24.46 -38.77 6.55
N MET A 232 -25.30 -37.74 6.47
CA MET A 232 -25.95 -37.04 7.60
C MET A 232 -25.03 -36.16 8.48
N SER A 233 -24.74 -34.95 7.99
CA SER A 233 -24.96 -33.69 8.76
C SER A 233 -24.67 -32.46 7.90
N ASN A 234 -25.32 -32.34 6.74
CA ASN A 234 -25.05 -31.25 5.78
C ASN A 234 -25.76 -29.93 6.13
N TRP A 235 -25.64 -29.48 7.38
CA TRP A 235 -25.93 -28.08 7.75
C TRP A 235 -24.66 -27.22 7.64
N GLU A 236 -23.71 -27.59 6.75
CA GLU A 236 -22.53 -26.80 6.42
C GLU A 236 -22.89 -25.32 6.45
N SER A 237 -22.26 -24.59 7.38
CA SER A 237 -22.72 -23.29 7.83
C SER A 237 -23.00 -22.35 6.65
N VAL A 238 -24.26 -22.27 6.24
CA VAL A 238 -24.70 -21.44 5.13
C VAL A 238 -24.36 -20.01 5.51
N ARG A 239 -23.31 -19.46 4.91
CA ARG A 239 -22.97 -18.05 5.06
C ARG A 239 -24.01 -17.27 4.27
N VAL A 240 -25.06 -16.83 4.96
CA VAL A 240 -26.08 -15.95 4.37
C VAL A 240 -25.43 -14.63 3.98
N ALA A 241 -25.52 -14.29 2.69
CA ALA A 241 -25.03 -13.02 2.15
C ALA A 241 -25.59 -11.84 2.96
N SER A 242 -24.75 -10.84 3.23
CA SER A 242 -25.16 -9.65 3.98
C SER A 242 -26.02 -8.75 3.10
N GLY A 243 -27.22 -8.40 3.57
CA GLY A 243 -28.08 -7.39 2.91
C GLY A 243 -27.77 -5.94 3.28
N SER A 244 -26.80 -5.70 4.18
CA SER A 244 -26.45 -4.35 4.67
C SER A 244 -24.94 -4.09 4.55
N PRO A 245 -24.51 -2.92 4.03
CA PRO A 245 -23.10 -2.53 3.99
C PRO A 245 -22.45 -2.48 5.37
N VAL A 246 -23.18 -1.98 6.38
CA VAL A 246 -22.68 -1.87 7.76
C VAL A 246 -22.50 -3.25 8.38
N ALA A 247 -23.44 -4.16 8.13
CA ALA A 247 -23.31 -5.55 8.59
C ALA A 247 -22.14 -6.27 7.88
N ALA A 248 -21.96 -6.05 6.57
CA ALA A 248 -20.81 -6.56 5.82
C ALA A 248 -19.48 -6.01 6.37
N PHE A 249 -19.42 -4.71 6.67
CA PHE A 249 -18.26 -4.08 7.29
C PHE A 249 -17.97 -4.63 8.71
N LEU A 250 -19.00 -4.84 9.54
CA LEU A 250 -18.84 -5.50 10.85
C LEU A 250 -18.31 -6.94 10.72
N ARG A 251 -18.75 -7.68 9.70
CA ARG A 251 -18.24 -9.03 9.41
C ARG A 251 -16.78 -8.98 8.92
N PHE A 252 -16.41 -7.99 8.10
CA PHE A 252 -15.02 -7.74 7.71
C PHE A 252 -14.12 -7.48 8.93
N LEU A 253 -14.51 -6.57 9.83
CA LEU A 253 -13.76 -6.30 11.06
C LEU A 253 -13.67 -7.54 11.95
N ARG A 254 -14.73 -8.34 12.03
CA ARG A 254 -14.72 -9.63 12.75
C ARG A 254 -13.72 -10.59 12.14
N LEU A 255 -13.76 -10.79 10.82
CA LEU A 255 -12.86 -11.68 10.09
C LEU A 255 -11.41 -11.29 10.38
N LEU A 256 -11.07 -10.01 10.23
CA LEU A 256 -9.71 -9.53 10.49
C LEU A 256 -9.29 -9.83 11.92
N ALA A 257 -10.13 -9.49 12.91
CA ALA A 257 -9.84 -9.65 14.32
C ALA A 257 -9.72 -11.12 14.80
N THR A 258 -10.55 -12.02 14.29
CA THR A 258 -10.73 -13.36 14.89
C THR A 258 -10.21 -14.52 14.06
N HIS A 259 -9.86 -14.31 12.78
CA HIS A 259 -9.31 -15.38 11.95
C HIS A 259 -7.90 -15.75 12.42
N ASP A 260 -7.61 -17.06 12.45
CA ASP A 260 -6.28 -17.57 12.76
C ASP A 260 -5.41 -17.55 11.49
N TRP A 261 -4.78 -16.41 11.26
CA TRP A 261 -3.91 -16.16 10.11
C TRP A 261 -2.63 -17.01 10.13
N GLU A 262 -2.22 -17.56 11.29
CA GLU A 262 -1.01 -18.38 11.36
C GLU A 262 -1.28 -19.80 10.90
N GLN A 263 -2.37 -20.39 11.38
CA GLN A 263 -2.63 -21.83 11.20
C GLN A 263 -3.57 -22.14 10.03
N ARG A 264 -4.30 -21.16 9.48
CA ARG A 264 -5.31 -21.41 8.44
C ARG A 264 -5.27 -20.39 7.30
N PRO A 265 -5.17 -20.82 6.03
CA PRO A 265 -5.38 -19.93 4.91
C PRO A 265 -6.87 -19.57 4.79
N LEU A 266 -7.15 -18.44 4.13
CA LEU A 266 -8.52 -18.10 3.73
C LEU A 266 -8.76 -18.65 2.32
N LEU A 267 -9.62 -19.66 2.20
CA LEU A 267 -10.07 -20.16 0.90
C LEU A 267 -11.25 -19.32 0.41
N ILE A 268 -11.02 -18.51 -0.61
CA ILE A 268 -11.99 -17.60 -1.19
C ILE A 268 -12.36 -18.11 -2.57
N ASP A 269 -13.51 -18.77 -2.67
CA ASP A 269 -13.97 -19.27 -3.94
C ASP A 269 -14.55 -18.17 -4.80
N LEU A 270 -14.09 -18.13 -6.04
CA LEU A 270 -14.51 -17.16 -7.03
C LEU A 270 -15.17 -17.93 -8.16
N ASN A 271 -16.48 -17.75 -8.32
CA ASN A 271 -17.28 -18.38 -9.37
C ASN A 271 -17.14 -19.91 -9.40
N GLU A 272 -17.26 -20.56 -8.23
CA GLU A 272 -17.15 -22.02 -8.07
C GLU A 272 -15.82 -22.63 -8.59
N GLY A 273 -14.78 -21.81 -8.73
CA GLY A 273 -13.48 -22.26 -9.26
C GLY A 273 -12.78 -23.29 -8.37
N PHE A 274 -13.11 -23.38 -7.07
CA PHE A 274 -12.64 -24.44 -6.19
C PHE A 274 -13.45 -25.73 -6.26
N ALA A 275 -14.49 -25.82 -7.11
CA ALA A 275 -15.05 -27.11 -7.52
C ALA A 275 -13.97 -28.02 -8.12
N ASP A 276 -12.94 -27.43 -8.75
CA ASP A 276 -11.69 -28.11 -9.06
C ASP A 276 -10.93 -28.48 -7.77
N VAL A 277 -11.05 -29.75 -7.39
CA VAL A 277 -10.41 -30.34 -6.21
C VAL A 277 -8.88 -30.22 -6.28
N GLN A 278 -8.27 -30.21 -7.47
CA GLN A 278 -6.82 -30.11 -7.60
C GLN A 278 -6.34 -28.71 -7.21
N LYS A 279 -7.04 -27.65 -7.65
CA LYS A 279 -6.72 -26.28 -7.22
C LYS A 279 -6.87 -26.09 -5.72
N ARG A 280 -7.95 -26.65 -5.15
CA ARG A 280 -8.21 -26.60 -3.72
C ARG A 280 -7.12 -27.32 -2.91
N ARG A 281 -6.74 -28.54 -3.34
CA ARG A 281 -5.66 -29.32 -2.73
C ARG A 281 -4.32 -28.59 -2.85
N ALA A 282 -4.01 -28.05 -4.02
CA ALA A 282 -2.78 -27.29 -4.25
C ALA A 282 -2.69 -26.08 -3.31
N ALA A 283 -3.80 -25.37 -3.07
CA ALA A 283 -3.82 -24.24 -2.14
C ALA A 283 -3.50 -24.67 -0.69
N LEU A 284 -4.13 -25.74 -0.21
CA LEU A 284 -3.88 -26.28 1.13
C LEU A 284 -2.43 -26.80 1.26
N THR A 285 -1.97 -27.58 0.29
CA THR A 285 -0.60 -28.11 0.28
C THR A 285 0.45 -27.00 0.24
N CYS A 286 0.22 -25.93 -0.53
CA CYS A 286 1.12 -24.77 -0.57
C CYS A 286 1.24 -24.10 0.79
N PHE A 287 0.12 -23.95 1.51
CA PHE A 287 0.11 -23.40 2.86
C PHE A 287 0.85 -24.30 3.86
N GLU A 288 0.53 -25.59 3.89
CA GLU A 288 1.09 -26.57 4.84
C GLU A 288 2.61 -26.73 4.68
N THR A 289 3.09 -26.83 3.44
CA THR A 289 4.51 -27.07 3.14
C THR A 289 5.35 -25.80 3.16
N GLY A 290 4.72 -24.63 3.01
CA GLY A 290 5.40 -23.37 2.71
C GLY A 290 5.15 -22.23 3.69
N ARG A 291 4.44 -22.46 4.81
CA ARG A 291 3.92 -21.40 5.70
C ARG A 291 4.93 -20.33 6.09
N GLU A 292 6.17 -20.73 6.40
CA GLU A 292 7.24 -19.82 6.82
C GLU A 292 7.62 -18.79 5.75
N ARG A 293 7.46 -19.14 4.47
CA ARG A 293 7.82 -18.31 3.31
C ARG A 293 6.63 -17.49 2.79
N LEU A 294 5.43 -17.78 3.28
CA LEU A 294 4.21 -17.11 2.87
C LEU A 294 3.96 -15.84 3.69
N PRO A 295 3.23 -14.85 3.11
CA PRO A 295 2.86 -13.62 3.82
C PRO A 295 2.04 -13.90 5.10
N ALA A 296 1.89 -12.86 5.91
CA ALA A 296 1.15 -12.97 7.17
C ALA A 296 -0.32 -13.36 6.93
N MET A 297 -0.93 -12.80 5.88
CA MET A 297 -2.25 -13.19 5.40
C MET A 297 -2.13 -13.99 4.10
N VAL A 298 -2.73 -15.18 4.07
CA VAL A 298 -2.79 -16.03 2.87
C VAL A 298 -4.23 -16.12 2.38
N LEU A 299 -4.50 -15.54 1.22
CA LEU A 299 -5.83 -15.42 0.60
C LEU A 299 -5.88 -16.27 -0.67
N CYS A 300 -6.10 -17.57 -0.52
CA CYS A 300 -6.12 -18.50 -1.64
C CYS A 300 -7.38 -18.30 -2.48
N THR A 301 -7.20 -18.20 -3.79
CA THR A 301 -8.28 -18.17 -4.78
C THR A 301 -8.04 -19.24 -5.85
N PRO A 302 -9.04 -19.59 -6.69
CA PRO A 302 -8.80 -20.50 -7.82
C PRO A 302 -7.80 -19.98 -8.85
N LEU A 303 -7.52 -18.66 -8.85
CA LEU A 303 -6.53 -18.01 -9.71
C LEU A 303 -5.13 -17.97 -9.05
N ASP A 304 -5.09 -17.90 -7.72
CA ASP A 304 -3.85 -17.88 -6.93
C ASP A 304 -3.95 -18.91 -5.79
N PRO A 305 -3.57 -20.17 -6.04
CA PRO A 305 -3.52 -21.19 -5.00
C PRO A 305 -2.53 -20.87 -3.88
N SER A 306 -1.45 -20.12 -4.15
CA SER A 306 -0.48 -19.71 -3.13
C SER A 306 -1.07 -18.74 -2.12
N GLY A 307 -2.08 -17.97 -2.53
CA GLY A 307 -2.75 -16.93 -1.77
C GLY A 307 -1.86 -15.77 -1.36
N SER A 308 -0.75 -15.57 -2.07
CA SER A 308 0.28 -14.58 -1.75
C SER A 308 0.27 -13.37 -2.67
N GLU A 309 -0.36 -13.44 -3.84
CA GLU A 309 -0.18 -12.44 -4.90
C GLU A 309 -0.58 -11.02 -4.47
N TRP A 310 -1.65 -10.92 -3.69
CA TRP A 310 -2.23 -9.65 -3.22
C TRP A 310 -1.83 -9.27 -1.79
N THR A 311 -1.03 -10.11 -1.12
CA THR A 311 -0.61 -9.94 0.29
C THR A 311 0.90 -10.02 0.51
N THR A 312 1.69 -10.35 -0.53
CA THR A 312 3.16 -10.33 -0.48
C THR A 312 3.71 -9.00 0.01
N LEU A 313 3.01 -7.92 -0.30
CA LEU A 313 3.40 -6.55 0.03
C LEU A 313 3.18 -6.19 1.49
N GLY A 314 2.27 -6.89 2.15
CA GLY A 314 1.74 -6.50 3.44
C GLY A 314 0.38 -7.14 3.69
N PRO A 315 0.00 -7.27 4.97
CA PRO A 315 0.70 -6.76 6.14
C PRO A 315 1.83 -7.71 6.57
N THR A 316 2.78 -7.20 7.36
CA THR A 316 3.73 -8.06 8.08
C THR A 316 3.00 -8.76 9.23
N ARG A 317 3.57 -9.81 9.81
CA ARG A 317 2.96 -10.51 10.97
C ARG A 317 2.74 -9.58 12.16
N ALA A 318 3.71 -8.72 12.45
CA ALA A 318 3.61 -7.72 13.50
C ALA A 318 2.53 -6.67 13.19
N GLY A 319 2.50 -6.15 11.96
CA GLY A 319 1.47 -5.17 11.59
C GLY A 319 0.06 -5.77 11.50
N LEU A 320 -0.06 -7.04 11.12
CA LEU A 320 -1.32 -7.79 11.17
C LEU A 320 -1.83 -7.89 12.60
N CYS A 321 -0.98 -8.19 13.59
CA CYS A 321 -1.39 -8.22 15.00
C CYS A 321 -1.99 -6.87 15.45
N VAL A 322 -1.38 -5.75 15.05
CA VAL A 322 -1.92 -4.40 15.32
C VAL A 322 -3.27 -4.20 14.62
N LEU A 323 -3.40 -4.61 13.36
CA LEU A 323 -4.67 -4.54 12.62
C LEU A 323 -5.76 -5.41 13.27
N GLN A 324 -5.43 -6.60 13.80
CA GLN A 324 -6.37 -7.46 14.51
C GLN A 324 -6.91 -6.77 15.76
N GLN A 325 -6.02 -6.16 16.55
CA GLN A 325 -6.41 -5.40 17.74
C GLN A 325 -7.30 -4.21 17.36
N LEU A 326 -6.89 -3.41 16.37
CA LEU A 326 -7.68 -2.27 15.91
C LEU A 326 -9.06 -2.69 15.40
N ALA A 327 -9.14 -3.78 14.64
CA ALA A 327 -10.39 -4.34 14.13
C ALA A 327 -11.30 -4.83 15.26
N ALA A 328 -10.75 -5.49 16.29
CA ALA A 328 -11.49 -5.94 17.46
C ALA A 328 -12.13 -4.76 18.21
N HIS A 329 -11.36 -3.72 18.50
CA HIS A 329 -11.86 -2.50 19.15
C HIS A 329 -12.89 -1.76 18.28
N SER A 330 -12.59 -1.57 16.99
CA SER A 330 -13.49 -0.90 16.04
C SER A 330 -14.82 -1.62 15.92
N ARG A 331 -14.80 -2.96 15.85
CA ARG A 331 -16.01 -3.79 15.82
C ARG A 331 -16.82 -3.66 17.11
N ALA A 332 -16.17 -3.74 18.26
CA ALA A 332 -16.84 -3.63 19.55
C ALA A 332 -17.52 -2.26 19.71
N LEU A 333 -16.81 -1.18 19.37
CA LEU A 333 -17.30 0.18 19.40
C LEU A 333 -18.47 0.39 18.44
N LEU A 334 -18.32 0.02 17.17
CA LEU A 334 -19.37 0.15 16.17
C LEU A 334 -20.63 -0.63 16.58
N ARG A 335 -20.47 -1.87 17.04
CA ARG A 335 -21.61 -2.68 17.50
C ARG A 335 -22.32 -2.03 18.68
N ALA A 336 -21.59 -1.53 19.68
CA ALA A 336 -22.18 -0.87 20.83
C ALA A 336 -22.96 0.40 20.43
N MET A 337 -22.38 1.22 19.55
CA MET A 337 -23.04 2.42 19.03
C MET A 337 -24.32 2.10 18.25
N LEU A 338 -24.30 1.07 17.39
CA LEU A 338 -25.49 0.66 16.65
C LEU A 338 -26.61 0.14 17.57
N VAL A 339 -26.26 -0.63 18.61
CA VAL A 339 -27.24 -1.11 19.62
C VAL A 339 -27.82 0.05 20.42
N ALA A 340 -26.99 1.06 20.75
CA ALA A 340 -27.42 2.25 21.47
C ALA A 340 -28.20 3.26 20.62
N GLY A 341 -28.39 3.01 19.32
CA GLY A 341 -29.05 3.96 18.41
C GLY A 341 -28.25 5.24 18.17
N ALA A 342 -26.92 5.14 18.19
CA ALA A 342 -26.01 6.27 18.00
C ALA A 342 -26.27 7.04 16.71
N LYS A 343 -26.09 8.36 16.75
CA LYS A 343 -26.27 9.24 15.59
C LYS A 343 -25.11 9.08 14.62
N PHE A 344 -25.32 9.44 13.34
CA PHE A 344 -24.28 9.35 12.31
C PHE A 344 -22.95 10.03 12.70
N ARG A 345 -23.00 11.20 13.33
CA ARG A 345 -21.82 11.92 13.82
C ARG A 345 -20.98 11.09 14.80
N GLU A 346 -21.60 10.28 15.63
CA GLU A 346 -20.93 9.41 16.60
C GLU A 346 -20.32 8.19 15.91
N LEU A 347 -20.96 7.66 14.87
CA LEU A 347 -20.42 6.54 14.09
C LEU A 347 -19.08 6.87 13.41
N LYS A 348 -18.82 8.15 13.11
CA LYS A 348 -17.53 8.63 12.59
C LYS A 348 -16.36 8.27 13.52
N ASN A 349 -16.59 8.08 14.82
CA ASN A 349 -15.55 7.72 15.78
C ASN A 349 -14.84 6.39 15.47
N VAL A 350 -15.51 5.46 14.78
CA VAL A 350 -14.89 4.18 14.35
C VAL A 350 -13.76 4.40 13.35
N PHE A 351 -13.78 5.52 12.63
CA PHE A 351 -12.77 5.89 11.63
C PHE A 351 -11.69 6.79 12.21
N ARG A 352 -11.71 7.13 13.50
CA ARG A 352 -10.72 8.05 14.08
C ARG A 352 -9.46 7.31 14.54
N PRO A 353 -8.26 7.72 14.08
CA PRO A 353 -7.00 7.12 14.50
C PRO A 353 -6.70 7.42 15.97
N THR A 354 -5.95 6.53 16.61
CA THR A 354 -5.35 6.82 17.93
C THR A 354 -4.02 7.54 17.74
N LEU A 355 -4.04 8.88 17.77
CA LEU A 355 -2.85 9.71 17.56
C LEU A 355 -1.87 9.70 18.75
N ARG A 356 -2.29 9.21 19.92
CA ARG A 356 -1.46 9.17 21.15
C ARG A 356 -0.21 8.30 21.04
N ASN A 357 -0.18 7.38 20.08
CA ASN A 357 0.93 6.47 19.88
C ASN A 357 1.96 7.01 18.87
N MET A 358 1.81 8.25 18.43
CA MET A 358 2.75 8.94 17.54
C MET A 358 3.74 9.74 18.37
N ASP A 359 4.99 9.81 17.90
CA ASP A 359 6.03 10.65 18.52
C ASP A 359 5.97 12.09 18.01
N LEU A 360 5.65 12.27 16.73
CA LEU A 360 5.43 13.59 16.13
C LEU A 360 4.11 13.59 15.36
N LEU A 361 3.42 14.73 15.39
CA LEU A 361 2.21 14.96 14.62
C LEU A 361 2.36 16.24 13.80
N MET A 362 2.18 16.15 12.49
CA MET A 362 2.15 17.29 11.59
C MET A 362 0.70 17.57 11.21
N THR A 363 0.20 18.77 11.49
CA THR A 363 -1.11 19.25 11.04
C THR A 363 -0.93 19.95 9.69
N LEU A 364 -1.57 19.42 8.65
CA LEU A 364 -1.48 19.93 7.28
C LEU A 364 -2.28 21.21 7.12
N LYS A 365 -1.81 22.11 6.25
CA LYS A 365 -2.58 23.29 5.90
C LYS A 365 -3.84 22.94 5.08
N PRO A 366 -4.91 23.75 5.15
CA PRO A 366 -6.15 23.49 4.41
C PRO A 366 -5.95 23.29 2.89
N GLU A 367 -5.02 24.04 2.28
CA GLU A 367 -4.77 24.00 0.83
C GLU A 367 -4.21 22.64 0.37
N ILE A 368 -3.57 21.90 1.27
CA ILE A 368 -3.02 20.56 0.99
C ILE A 368 -4.12 19.49 0.99
N ILE A 369 -5.20 19.69 1.74
CA ILE A 369 -6.26 18.68 1.92
C ILE A 369 -7.54 18.99 1.13
N GLU A 370 -7.65 20.19 0.56
CA GLU A 370 -8.84 20.68 -0.14
C GLU A 370 -9.26 19.74 -1.28
N VAL A 371 -8.29 19.21 -2.03
CA VAL A 371 -8.52 18.26 -3.16
C VAL A 371 -9.30 17.01 -2.71
N HIS A 372 -9.10 16.57 -1.46
CA HIS A 372 -9.80 15.42 -0.88
C HIS A 372 -10.88 15.82 0.12
N GLY A 373 -11.29 17.09 0.16
CA GLY A 373 -12.23 17.61 1.15
C GLY A 373 -13.54 16.79 1.20
N ALA A 374 -14.08 16.44 0.02
CA ALA A 374 -15.30 15.63 -0.13
C ALA A 374 -15.15 14.17 0.37
N GLU A 375 -13.91 13.67 0.45
CA GLU A 375 -13.61 12.31 0.91
C GLU A 375 -13.29 12.25 2.43
N SER A 376 -13.14 13.42 3.05
CA SER A 376 -12.84 13.55 4.47
C SER A 376 -13.99 13.01 5.33
N ILE A 377 -13.63 12.36 6.44
CA ILE A 377 -14.61 11.88 7.43
C ILE A 377 -15.46 13.03 7.97
N ASP A 378 -14.86 14.20 8.10
CA ASP A 378 -15.51 15.41 8.60
C ASP A 378 -16.03 16.32 7.52
N TYR A 379 -16.17 15.82 6.29
CA TYR A 379 -16.81 16.58 5.24
C TYR A 379 -18.15 17.14 5.74
N ASP A 380 -18.23 18.47 5.78
CA ASP A 380 -19.41 19.24 6.12
C ASP A 380 -19.81 20.01 4.87
N ALA A 381 -20.81 19.50 4.16
CA ALA A 381 -21.34 20.12 2.95
C ALA A 381 -21.93 21.53 3.20
N GLY A 382 -22.10 21.94 4.46
CA GLY A 382 -22.71 23.22 4.84
C GLY A 382 -21.75 24.34 5.25
N GLN A 383 -20.46 24.07 5.49
CA GLN A 383 -19.47 25.13 5.81
C GLN A 383 -18.71 25.65 4.59
N THR A 384 -18.62 24.86 3.52
CA THR A 384 -18.36 25.39 2.20
C THR A 384 -19.72 25.84 1.65
N GLY A 385 -19.82 27.06 1.10
CA GLY A 385 -21.08 27.62 0.58
C GLY A 385 -21.65 26.92 -0.67
N TYR A 386 -21.59 25.59 -0.73
CA TYR A 386 -22.03 24.74 -1.84
C TYR A 386 -23.15 23.81 -1.39
N ALA A 387 -24.15 24.36 -0.69
CA ALA A 387 -25.48 23.76 -0.58
C ALA A 387 -26.41 24.40 -1.63
N GLY A 388 -26.06 24.20 -2.90
CA GLY A 388 -26.88 24.50 -4.06
C GLY A 388 -26.59 23.42 -5.08
N GLY A 389 -27.61 22.89 -5.74
CA GLY A 389 -27.53 21.73 -6.62
C GLY A 389 -26.36 21.77 -7.60
N PHE A 390 -26.02 20.60 -8.14
CA PHE A 390 -25.09 20.39 -9.26
C PHE A 390 -25.44 21.33 -10.43
N GLN A 391 -25.04 22.59 -10.34
CA GLN A 391 -24.98 23.57 -11.39
C GLN A 391 -23.50 23.92 -11.48
N THR A 392 -22.94 23.49 -12.60
CA THR A 392 -21.66 23.89 -13.15
C THR A 392 -21.52 25.42 -13.14
N THR A 393 -21.03 25.99 -12.05
CA THR A 393 -20.51 27.35 -12.03
C THR A 393 -19.22 27.39 -11.21
N THR A 394 -18.11 27.24 -11.93
CA THR A 394 -16.85 27.97 -11.80
C THR A 394 -16.52 28.49 -10.39
N THR A 395 -15.90 27.63 -9.60
CA THR A 395 -15.27 27.99 -8.32
C THR A 395 -13.79 28.23 -8.59
N LYS A 396 -13.34 29.48 -8.45
CA LYS A 396 -11.95 29.89 -8.70
C LYS A 396 -10.97 29.14 -7.78
N PRO A 397 -9.97 28.41 -8.31
CA PRO A 397 -8.86 27.88 -7.52
C PRO A 397 -7.85 28.99 -7.17
N ILE A 398 -7.07 28.76 -6.11
CA ILE A 398 -6.20 29.71 -5.39
C ILE A 398 -4.95 30.16 -6.19
N PHE A 399 -4.79 29.73 -7.45
CA PHE A 399 -3.82 30.29 -8.38
C PHE A 399 -4.49 31.16 -9.46
N SER A 400 -5.37 32.08 -9.07
CA SER A 400 -5.92 33.07 -10.02
C SER A 400 -4.95 34.25 -10.20
N GLY A 401 -3.82 33.97 -10.85
CA GLY A 401 -3.13 34.91 -11.71
C GLY A 401 -3.27 34.39 -13.14
N GLN A 402 -4.07 35.09 -13.94
CA GLN A 402 -4.39 34.83 -15.37
C GLN A 402 -5.46 33.76 -15.66
N GLU A 403 -6.66 34.30 -15.84
CA GLU A 403 -7.78 33.91 -16.70
C GLU A 403 -7.69 32.59 -17.52
N ALA A 404 -8.72 31.75 -17.32
CA ALA A 404 -9.31 30.81 -18.27
C ALA A 404 -8.58 29.50 -18.67
N GLU A 405 -7.30 29.28 -18.35
CA GLU A 405 -6.61 28.04 -18.80
C GLU A 405 -6.86 26.78 -17.94
N ASP A 406 -7.26 26.91 -16.67
CA ASP A 406 -7.31 25.78 -15.72
C ASP A 406 -8.69 25.11 -15.55
N ALA A 407 -9.72 25.53 -16.30
CA ALA A 407 -10.98 24.80 -16.29
C ALA A 407 -10.81 23.49 -17.09
N LEU A 408 -11.04 22.34 -16.45
CA LEU A 408 -11.02 21.05 -17.14
C LEU A 408 -11.96 21.13 -18.36
N PRO A 409 -11.45 20.94 -19.59
CA PRO A 409 -12.26 20.99 -20.78
C PRO A 409 -13.33 19.90 -20.67
N THR A 410 -14.58 20.34 -20.72
CA THR A 410 -15.76 19.47 -20.80
C THR A 410 -16.00 18.96 -22.22
N GLU A 411 -15.30 19.54 -23.20
CA GLU A 411 -15.33 19.16 -24.60
C GLU A 411 -13.91 18.79 -25.06
N ILE A 412 -13.81 17.89 -26.03
CA ILE A 412 -12.52 17.51 -26.63
C ILE A 412 -11.89 18.76 -27.25
N PRO A 413 -10.66 19.15 -26.85
CA PRO A 413 -10.03 20.34 -27.40
C PRO A 413 -9.81 20.20 -28.90
N PRO A 414 -9.68 21.31 -29.65
CA PRO A 414 -9.53 21.23 -31.10
C PRO A 414 -8.29 20.41 -31.48
N PRO A 415 -8.34 19.65 -32.61
CA PRO A 415 -7.21 18.91 -33.15
C PRO A 415 -5.88 19.68 -33.10
N GLY A 416 -4.85 19.09 -32.49
CA GLY A 416 -3.52 19.69 -32.37
C GLY A 416 -3.30 20.65 -31.19
N ALA A 417 -4.35 20.96 -30.41
CA ALA A 417 -4.18 21.64 -29.13
C ALA A 417 -3.46 20.72 -28.13
N ARG A 418 -2.32 21.19 -27.59
CA ARG A 418 -1.63 20.51 -26.49
C ARG A 418 -2.27 20.90 -25.17
N PHE A 419 -3.40 20.28 -24.85
CA PHE A 419 -3.98 20.40 -23.53
C PHE A 419 -3.54 19.20 -22.69
N TRP A 420 -3.05 19.45 -21.48
CA TRP A 420 -2.90 18.45 -20.42
C TRP A 420 -3.20 19.16 -19.11
N PRO A 421 -4.09 18.64 -18.25
CA PRO A 421 -4.40 19.34 -17.01
C PRO A 421 -3.12 19.54 -16.19
N SER A 422 -2.84 20.79 -15.81
CA SER A 422 -1.69 21.17 -14.97
C SER A 422 -1.66 20.41 -13.64
N SER A 423 -2.84 20.01 -13.16
CA SER A 423 -3.10 19.22 -11.94
C SER A 423 -3.22 17.71 -12.16
N TYR A 424 -3.05 17.23 -13.40
CA TYR A 424 -3.03 15.79 -13.70
C TYR A 424 -1.87 15.14 -12.92
N CYS A 425 -2.20 14.29 -11.94
CA CYS A 425 -1.29 13.67 -10.96
C CYS A 425 -0.79 14.56 -9.81
N TYR A 426 -1.33 15.77 -9.61
CA TYR A 426 -0.98 16.57 -8.44
C TYR A 426 -1.95 16.30 -7.29
N ASP A 427 -1.65 15.28 -6.50
CA ASP A 427 -2.22 15.09 -5.16
C ASP A 427 -1.21 15.70 -4.15
N PRO A 428 -1.46 16.93 -3.65
CA PRO A 428 -0.53 17.58 -2.74
C PRO A 428 -0.37 16.78 -1.44
N LEU A 429 -1.43 16.20 -0.90
CA LEU A 429 -1.38 15.39 0.32
C LEU A 429 -0.48 14.17 0.13
N GLN A 430 -0.69 13.42 -0.95
CA GLN A 430 0.11 12.24 -1.26
C GLN A 430 1.56 12.61 -1.59
N TRP A 431 1.79 13.74 -2.24
CA TRP A 431 3.13 14.26 -2.50
C TRP A 431 3.87 14.61 -1.20
N VAL A 432 3.23 15.33 -0.26
CA VAL A 432 3.83 15.63 1.06
C VAL A 432 4.11 14.34 1.83
N ALA A 433 3.15 13.40 1.87
CA ALA A 433 3.34 12.11 2.52
C ALA A 433 4.53 11.35 1.92
N ARG A 434 4.68 11.35 0.59
CA ARG A 434 5.82 10.72 -0.11
C ARG A 434 7.13 11.43 0.21
N LEU A 435 7.16 12.77 0.22
CA LEU A 435 8.34 13.54 0.59
C LEU A 435 8.80 13.18 2.01
N VAL A 436 7.86 13.14 2.96
CA VAL A 436 8.11 12.72 4.34
C VAL A 436 8.62 11.29 4.40
N GLN A 437 8.05 10.35 3.64
CA GLN A 437 8.53 8.97 3.57
C GLN A 437 9.95 8.88 3.02
N VAL A 438 10.24 9.49 1.88
CA VAL A 438 11.56 9.42 1.23
C VAL A 438 12.66 9.92 2.18
N HIS A 439 12.40 10.99 2.93
CA HIS A 439 13.41 11.59 3.80
C HIS A 439 13.44 11.02 5.22
N LEU A 440 12.31 10.59 5.78
CA LEU A 440 12.18 10.24 7.20
C LEU A 440 11.87 8.76 7.46
N SER A 441 11.54 7.96 6.45
CA SER A 441 11.20 6.52 6.62
C SER A 441 12.33 5.70 7.24
N ARG A 442 13.58 6.17 7.17
CA ARG A 442 14.71 5.52 7.88
C ARG A 442 14.54 5.55 9.40
N TYR A 443 13.97 6.63 9.94
CA TYR A 443 13.86 6.86 11.39
C TYR A 443 12.44 6.67 11.92
N PHE A 444 11.45 6.97 11.09
CA PHE A 444 10.05 6.96 11.47
C PHE A 444 9.24 6.04 10.57
N GLU A 445 8.23 5.41 11.15
CA GLU A 445 7.05 4.94 10.43
C GLU A 445 6.13 6.13 10.18
N VAL A 446 5.63 6.25 8.95
CA VAL A 446 4.79 7.37 8.50
C VAL A 446 3.34 6.90 8.35
N PHE A 447 2.42 7.62 8.99
CA PHE A 447 0.98 7.37 8.99
C PHE A 447 0.25 8.60 8.50
N TRP A 448 -0.72 8.42 7.61
CA TRP A 448 -1.58 9.51 7.14
C TRP A 448 -2.85 8.92 6.58
N ASP A 449 -3.88 9.75 6.50
CA ASP A 449 -5.11 9.40 5.82
C ASP A 449 -5.16 10.03 4.44
N ARG A 450 -5.09 9.20 3.39
CA ARG A 450 -5.04 9.64 1.99
C ARG A 450 -6.31 10.34 1.50
N HIS A 451 -7.42 10.19 2.22
CA HIS A 451 -8.73 10.69 1.79
C HIS A 451 -9.14 11.93 2.61
N GLY A 452 -8.24 12.90 2.71
CA GLY A 452 -8.54 14.20 3.34
C GLY A 452 -8.36 14.25 4.86
N GLY A 453 -7.42 13.48 5.41
CA GLY A 453 -6.95 13.71 6.78
C GLY A 453 -6.01 14.90 6.84
N ASN A 454 -6.21 15.79 7.82
CA ASN A 454 -5.37 16.96 8.05
C ASN A 454 -4.09 16.66 8.84
N TRP A 455 -3.63 15.41 8.87
CA TRP A 455 -2.54 15.00 9.74
C TRP A 455 -1.59 14.00 9.07
N ILE A 456 -0.30 14.14 9.38
CA ILE A 456 0.74 13.12 9.15
C ILE A 456 1.37 12.78 10.51
N GLY A 457 1.22 11.53 10.92
CA GLY A 457 1.78 11.00 12.15
C GLY A 457 3.12 10.31 11.89
N LEU A 458 4.10 10.55 12.75
CA LEU A 458 5.37 9.86 12.73
C LEU A 458 5.58 9.09 14.03
N ARG A 459 5.94 7.82 13.90
CA ARG A 459 6.35 6.98 15.04
C ARG A 459 7.78 6.50 14.86
N ARG A 460 8.62 6.71 15.86
CA ARG A 460 10.02 6.31 15.88
C ARG A 460 10.10 4.80 15.71
N ARG A 461 11.02 4.36 14.87
CA ARG A 461 11.30 2.93 14.72
C ARG A 461 12.08 2.42 15.94
N PRO A 462 11.85 1.17 16.36
CA PRO A 462 12.68 0.52 17.39
C PRO A 462 14.17 0.44 17.01
N THR A 463 14.49 0.50 15.72
CA THR A 463 15.87 0.50 15.21
C THR A 463 16.60 1.81 15.45
N VAL A 464 15.89 2.90 15.75
CA VAL A 464 16.49 4.20 16.07
C VAL A 464 16.97 4.18 17.52
N ILE A 465 18.29 4.16 17.69
CA ILE A 465 18.94 4.17 19.00
C ILE A 465 18.93 5.60 19.54
N ASP A 466 18.17 5.83 20.62
CA ASP A 466 18.16 7.07 21.37
C ASP A 466 19.14 6.99 22.56
N SER A 467 19.63 8.15 23.03
CA SER A 467 20.55 8.19 24.17
C SER A 467 19.88 7.91 25.53
N GLU A 468 18.55 7.94 25.59
CA GLU A 468 17.79 7.85 26.85
C GLU A 468 17.22 6.46 27.16
N HIS A 469 17.32 5.49 26.23
CA HIS A 469 16.82 4.13 26.44
C HIS A 469 17.97 3.13 26.35
N GLU A 470 18.12 2.30 27.39
CA GLU A 470 19.16 1.28 27.59
C GLU A 470 19.03 0.08 26.61
N GLY A 471 18.85 0.36 25.32
CA GLY A 471 18.78 -0.64 24.25
C GLY A 471 20.16 -0.91 23.61
N ALA A 472 20.30 -2.11 23.05
CA ALA A 472 21.54 -2.66 22.49
C ALA A 472 22.31 -1.65 21.62
N LYS A 473 23.46 -1.23 22.16
CA LYS A 473 24.41 -0.30 21.58
C LYS A 473 25.05 -0.95 20.34
N ARG A 474 24.72 -0.50 19.13
CA ARG A 474 25.34 -1.03 17.90
C ARG A 474 26.80 -0.60 17.81
N ILE A 475 27.65 -1.56 17.45
CA ILE A 475 29.06 -1.35 17.11
C ILE A 475 29.12 -0.56 15.79
N PHE A 476 30.11 0.33 15.68
CA PHE A 476 30.33 1.19 14.52
C PHE A 476 30.36 0.42 13.20
N ALA A 477 29.55 0.85 12.23
CA ALA A 477 29.58 0.38 10.86
C ALA A 477 29.29 1.53 9.88
N ARG A 478 29.98 1.53 8.73
CA ARG A 478 30.00 2.66 7.77
C ARG A 478 28.62 2.92 7.14
N ASP A 479 27.79 1.90 7.02
CA ASP A 479 26.41 1.94 6.51
C ASP A 479 25.44 2.71 7.43
N VAL A 480 25.81 2.95 8.69
CA VAL A 480 24.98 3.65 9.67
C VAL A 480 25.17 5.18 9.61
N LEU A 481 26.19 5.68 8.92
CA LEU A 481 26.53 7.11 8.88
C LEU A 481 25.67 7.88 7.85
N ASP A 482 24.71 8.64 8.34
CA ASP A 482 23.75 9.43 7.55
C ASP A 482 23.73 10.93 7.90
N GLY A 483 24.70 11.39 8.70
CA GLY A 483 24.81 12.77 9.16
C GLY A 483 23.93 13.14 10.37
N LEU A 484 22.97 12.28 10.74
CA LEU A 484 22.14 12.45 11.95
C LEU A 484 22.61 11.55 13.09
N VAL A 485 23.53 10.64 12.80
CA VAL A 485 24.19 9.76 13.75
C VAL A 485 25.43 10.42 14.37
N VAL A 486 25.57 10.32 15.69
CA VAL A 486 26.69 10.84 16.46
C VAL A 486 27.22 9.81 17.43
N HIS A 487 28.53 9.87 17.64
CA HIS A 487 29.26 8.99 18.53
C HIS A 487 29.27 9.57 19.95
N LYS A 488 29.03 8.72 20.93
CA LYS A 488 29.20 9.04 22.35
C LYS A 488 29.87 7.87 23.08
N PRO A 489 30.70 8.13 24.10
CA PRO A 489 31.17 7.07 24.97
C PRO A 489 29.98 6.40 25.67
N SER A 490 30.07 5.08 25.86
CA SER A 490 29.13 4.33 26.68
C SER A 490 29.09 4.87 28.11
N ALA A 491 28.00 4.63 28.85
CA ALA A 491 27.83 5.10 30.24
C ALA A 491 28.95 4.64 31.19
N ASP A 492 29.55 3.48 30.91
CA ASP A 492 30.70 2.89 31.61
C ASP A 492 32.06 3.29 30.99
N GLY A 493 32.06 4.09 29.92
CA GLY A 493 33.26 4.57 29.23
C GLY A 493 34.05 3.51 28.46
N SER A 494 33.60 2.25 28.45
CA SER A 494 34.36 1.12 27.90
C SER A 494 34.37 1.06 26.38
N GLN A 495 33.37 1.66 25.71
CA GLN A 495 33.17 1.56 24.27
C GLN A 495 32.58 2.84 23.67
N MET A 496 32.81 3.04 22.37
CA MET A 496 32.14 4.08 21.57
C MET A 496 30.82 3.55 21.00
N VAL A 497 29.76 4.32 21.21
CA VAL A 497 28.39 3.94 20.87
C VAL A 497 27.81 4.91 19.87
N VAL A 498 26.96 4.38 18.99
CA VAL A 498 26.25 5.12 17.95
C VAL A 498 24.87 5.58 18.47
N THR A 499 24.59 6.88 18.40
CA THR A 499 23.30 7.47 18.83
C THR A 499 22.73 8.38 17.73
N HIS A 500 21.42 8.45 17.56
CA HIS A 500 20.80 9.37 16.61
C HIS A 500 20.45 10.71 17.28
N LYS A 501 20.79 11.85 16.67
CA LYS A 501 20.41 13.20 17.13
C LYS A 501 19.00 13.59 16.65
N LEU A 502 18.00 12.75 16.90
CA LEU A 502 16.61 13.03 16.53
C LEU A 502 16.08 14.38 17.05
N PRO A 503 16.41 14.85 18.27
CA PRO A 503 15.93 16.15 18.75
C PRO A 503 16.32 17.34 17.87
N ARG A 504 17.45 17.25 17.13
CA ARG A 504 17.82 18.30 16.15
C ARG A 504 16.94 18.23 14.92
N LEU A 505 16.68 17.03 14.40
CA LEU A 505 15.77 16.83 13.28
C LEU A 505 14.37 17.36 13.61
N VAL A 506 13.84 17.03 14.79
CA VAL A 506 12.54 17.51 15.27
C VAL A 506 12.47 19.04 15.31
N ARG A 507 13.56 19.71 15.71
CA ARG A 507 13.63 21.18 15.74
C ARG A 507 13.65 21.82 14.36
N LEU A 508 14.28 21.18 13.37
CA LEU A 508 14.40 21.70 12.00
C LEU A 508 13.19 21.34 11.12
N LEU A 509 12.42 20.34 11.54
CA LEU A 509 11.29 19.83 10.79
C LEU A 509 10.23 20.91 10.48
N PRO A 510 9.81 21.79 11.43
CA PRO A 510 8.88 22.88 11.13
C PRO A 510 9.35 23.81 10.02
N ASP A 511 10.64 24.14 9.97
CA ASP A 511 11.21 25.01 8.94
C ASP A 511 11.17 24.31 7.57
N TRP A 512 11.51 23.03 7.54
CA TRP A 512 11.51 22.20 6.32
C TRP A 512 10.12 22.06 5.69
N VAL A 513 9.07 21.91 6.51
CA VAL A 513 7.68 21.71 6.03
C VAL A 513 6.79 22.95 6.16
N SER A 514 7.34 24.12 6.49
CA SER A 514 6.60 25.36 6.77
C SER A 514 5.67 25.81 5.63
N GLY A 515 6.00 25.47 4.38
CA GLY A 515 5.14 25.72 3.22
C GLY A 515 3.86 24.88 3.20
N LEU A 516 3.88 23.70 3.83
CA LEU A 516 2.92 22.60 3.64
C LEU A 516 2.14 22.26 4.91
N VAL A 517 2.75 22.49 6.08
CA VAL A 517 2.27 22.09 7.40
C VAL A 517 2.02 23.34 8.22
N GLU A 518 0.85 23.39 8.87
CA GLU A 518 0.46 24.48 9.75
C GLU A 518 1.17 24.38 11.10
N ARG A 519 1.28 23.17 11.65
CA ARG A 519 1.84 22.92 12.98
C ARG A 519 2.52 21.58 13.08
N VAL A 520 3.62 21.52 13.83
CA VAL A 520 4.30 20.27 14.22
C VAL A 520 4.26 20.16 15.73
N GLU A 521 3.75 19.03 16.25
CA GLU A 521 3.69 18.73 17.68
C GLU A 521 4.63 17.58 18.02
N ASP A 522 5.46 17.76 19.04
CA ASP A 522 6.26 16.69 19.65
C ASP A 522 5.47 16.07 20.81
N LEU A 523 4.98 14.85 20.57
CA LEU A 523 4.18 14.08 21.51
C LEU A 523 5.05 13.18 22.42
N SER A 524 6.33 13.00 22.09
CA SER A 524 7.26 12.14 22.85
C SER A 524 7.49 12.62 24.30
N ALA A 525 7.24 13.90 24.59
CA ALA A 525 7.38 14.47 25.93
C ALA A 525 6.20 14.25 26.89
N THR A 526 5.08 13.68 26.40
CA THR A 526 3.86 13.45 27.22
C THR A 526 3.81 12.08 27.89
N THR A 527 4.75 11.18 27.58
CA THR A 527 4.86 9.83 28.14
C THR A 527 5.80 9.73 29.35
N SER A 528 6.48 10.80 29.75
CA SER A 528 7.30 10.80 30.98
C SER A 528 6.43 11.00 32.24
N PRO A 529 6.50 10.11 33.25
CA PRO A 529 5.72 10.24 34.48
C PRO A 529 6.00 11.54 35.26
N GLU A 530 7.18 12.14 35.08
CA GLU A 530 7.57 13.41 35.70
C GLU A 530 6.75 14.61 35.20
N ASN A 531 6.34 14.63 33.93
CA ASN A 531 5.52 15.72 33.39
C ASN A 531 4.06 15.64 33.80
N ASN A 532 3.53 14.45 34.10
CA ASN A 532 2.22 14.30 34.72
C ASN A 532 2.19 14.84 36.15
N GLN A 533 3.31 14.75 36.88
CA GLN A 533 3.49 15.38 38.19
C GLN A 533 3.48 16.92 38.06
N LYS A 534 4.26 17.48 37.12
CA LYS A 534 4.32 18.94 36.88
C LYS A 534 3.00 19.51 36.36
N ASN A 535 2.28 18.79 35.50
CA ASN A 535 0.97 19.20 35.02
C ASN A 535 -0.12 19.07 36.10
N LYS A 536 -0.07 18.04 36.98
CA LYS A 536 -0.92 17.99 38.18
C LYS A 536 -0.65 19.15 39.14
N VAL A 537 0.61 19.50 39.37
CA VAL A 537 0.99 20.63 40.25
C VAL A 537 0.58 21.98 39.66
N LYS A 538 0.72 22.18 38.34
CA LYS A 538 0.21 23.38 37.65
C LYS A 538 -1.32 23.47 37.70
N LYS A 539 -2.05 22.37 37.45
CA LYS A 539 -3.52 22.34 37.56
C LYS A 539 -3.99 22.60 38.99
N LYS A 540 -3.29 22.05 39.99
CA LYS A 540 -3.62 22.25 41.41
C LYS A 540 -3.39 23.70 41.85
N ARG A 541 -2.27 24.32 41.45
CA ARG A 541 -2.02 25.76 41.68
C ARG A 541 -3.03 26.68 41.00
N MET A 542 -3.47 26.33 39.79
CA MET A 542 -4.45 27.13 39.04
C MET A 542 -5.86 27.06 39.65
N VAL A 543 -6.24 25.89 40.19
CA VAL A 543 -7.50 25.71 40.93
C VAL A 543 -7.46 26.36 42.32
N GLU A 544 -6.30 26.40 42.97
CA GLU A 544 -6.11 27.13 44.24
C GLU A 544 -6.13 28.66 44.03
N LEU A 545 -5.58 29.18 42.92
CA LEU A 545 -5.69 30.60 42.58
C LEU A 545 -7.13 31.03 42.23
N GLN A 546 -7.92 30.15 41.60
CA GLN A 546 -9.33 30.44 41.27
C GLN A 546 -10.28 30.29 42.46
N ARG A 547 -9.83 29.74 43.60
CA ARG A 547 -10.61 29.65 44.85
C ARG A 547 -10.23 30.72 45.88
N GLY A 548 -9.23 31.55 45.58
CA GLY A 548 -8.71 32.61 46.45
C GLY A 548 -9.06 34.04 46.02
N THR A 549 -9.98 34.18 45.07
CA THR A 549 -10.62 35.44 44.62
C THR A 549 -12.11 35.21 44.62
#